data_AF-A0A9P1D2T3-F1
#
_entry.id   AF-A0A9P1D2T3-F1
#
_cell.length_a   1.000
_cell.length_b   1.000
_cell.length_c   1.000
_cell.angle_alpha   90.00
_cell.angle_beta   90.00
_cell.angle_gamma   90.00
#
_symmetry.space_group_name_H-M   'P 1'
#
loop_
_entity.id
_entity.type
_entity.pdbx_description
1 polymer ?
#
loop_
_entity_poly.entity_id
_entity_poly.type
_entity_poly.pdbx_seq_one_letter_code
_entity_poly.pdbx_strand_id
1 'polypeptide(L)'
;MCCWKNSRVTGDVFAEPPPCPAAVSAETIKEIFGRAKQMQDKVGGTAGAELAHTSLPAEHWGLSRLQLLELATQLHKMMETGDLTNRSRMECRQRRIPYYDEEKFQDVDIGPTMHQVNAGYIQPTTLQKDAAHGIPCLSYALHQNAYGLRCDLFISHAWSEGVFELCHTVDRSWPLQCVGAYICSMANPQNLPELMSHLIQTPRESPFFRVLTTRPREMLMVANSNVPIHSRLWCVYEAHCAKLLKISMSVVGDPAHFATNASASQSALHAIRGAVEAKRRELAIAAASEDAAMDMDIIAAGVYHRRLQRWEKRAQRQTAAAMQRMKRALDVRKAKCSSPEDGAAILGEIGHDVEEINAMLCSLILQDQLQRVPSPGASGDRVKLTWYPGQDMIEGLAVMFGC
;
A
#
# COMPACT_ATOMS: atom_id res chain seq x y z
N MET A 1 19.43 33.18 -12.09
CA MET A 1 18.15 33.42 -12.77
C MET A 1 18.06 32.49 -13.98
N CYS A 2 17.58 31.26 -13.80
CA CYS A 2 17.27 30.37 -14.91
C CYS A 2 15.78 30.52 -15.21
N CYS A 3 15.46 31.13 -16.36
CA CYS A 3 14.13 31.13 -16.93
C CYS A 3 13.73 29.68 -17.25
N TRP A 4 12.93 29.08 -16.37
CA TRP A 4 12.16 27.90 -16.71
C TRP A 4 11.00 28.36 -17.58
N LYS A 5 11.16 28.23 -18.91
CA LYS A 5 10.08 28.48 -19.86
C LYS A 5 8.99 27.43 -19.61
N ASN A 6 7.84 27.89 -19.11
CA ASN A 6 6.59 27.14 -19.09
C ASN A 6 6.17 26.77 -20.52
N SER A 7 6.71 25.68 -21.05
CA SER A 7 6.06 24.96 -22.14
C SER A 7 4.82 24.30 -21.55
N ARG A 8 3.65 24.86 -21.85
CA ARG A 8 2.36 24.17 -21.63
C ARG A 8 2.43 22.87 -22.43
N VAL A 9 2.64 21.75 -21.73
CA VAL A 9 2.50 20.42 -22.31
C VAL A 9 1.01 20.21 -22.54
N THR A 10 0.57 20.48 -23.76
CA THR A 10 -0.81 20.28 -24.20
C THR A 10 -1.06 18.81 -24.47
N GLY A 11 -1.94 18.19 -23.69
CA GLY A 11 -2.89 17.16 -24.15
C GLY A 11 -2.43 15.71 -24.32
N ASP A 12 -1.23 15.42 -24.81
CA ASP A 12 -0.85 14.05 -25.27
C ASP A 12 0.05 13.26 -24.28
N VAL A 13 -0.08 13.49 -22.97
CA VAL A 13 0.97 13.06 -21.99
C VAL A 13 0.96 11.56 -21.66
N PHE A 14 -0.06 10.82 -22.06
CA PHE A 14 -0.07 9.37 -21.91
C PHE A 14 -0.51 8.72 -23.21
N ALA A 15 0.44 8.53 -24.13
CA ALA A 15 0.33 7.51 -25.16
C ALA A 15 -0.17 6.21 -24.51
N GLU A 16 -1.02 5.46 -25.20
CA GLU A 16 -1.55 4.19 -24.68
C GLU A 16 -0.39 3.38 -24.07
N PRO A 17 -0.57 2.84 -22.85
CA PRO A 17 0.50 2.11 -22.19
C PRO A 17 0.99 1.02 -23.15
N PRO A 18 2.31 0.86 -23.31
CA PRO A 18 2.86 -0.10 -24.25
C PRO A 18 2.24 -1.48 -23.98
N PRO A 19 2.06 -2.32 -25.02
CA PRO A 19 1.56 -3.67 -24.83
C PRO A 19 2.40 -4.38 -23.77
N CYS A 20 1.72 -5.16 -22.92
CA CYS A 20 2.41 -5.92 -21.87
C CYS A 20 3.55 -6.71 -22.51
N PRO A 21 4.80 -6.58 -22.02
CA PRO A 21 5.91 -7.33 -22.57
C PRO A 21 5.59 -8.83 -22.54
N ALA A 22 6.02 -9.56 -23.56
CA ALA A 22 5.90 -11.00 -23.59
C ALA A 22 6.60 -11.58 -22.36
N ALA A 23 5.99 -12.59 -21.73
CA ALA A 23 6.57 -13.24 -20.56
C ALA A 23 7.97 -13.79 -20.92
N VAL A 24 8.96 -13.48 -20.08
CA VAL A 24 10.32 -13.99 -20.26
C VAL A 24 10.29 -15.51 -20.05
N SER A 25 10.79 -16.26 -21.03
CA SER A 25 10.84 -17.72 -20.94
C SER A 25 11.83 -18.19 -19.86
N ALA A 26 11.62 -19.39 -19.30
CA ALA A 26 12.54 -19.97 -18.34
C ALA A 26 13.95 -20.16 -18.94
N GLU A 27 14.05 -20.45 -20.23
CA GLU A 27 15.28 -20.57 -21.00
C GLU A 27 16.02 -19.23 -21.05
N THR A 28 15.31 -18.13 -21.35
CA THR A 28 15.90 -16.79 -21.36
C THR A 28 16.43 -16.40 -19.98
N ILE A 29 15.69 -16.71 -18.90
CA ILE A 29 16.16 -16.46 -17.54
C ILE A 29 17.44 -17.25 -17.24
N LYS A 30 17.47 -18.54 -17.60
CA LYS A 30 18.68 -19.37 -17.45
C LYS A 30 19.87 -18.79 -18.22
N GLU A 31 19.64 -18.29 -19.45
CA GLU A 31 20.68 -17.63 -20.24
C GLU A 31 21.20 -16.36 -19.57
N ILE A 32 20.30 -15.52 -19.05
CA ILE A 32 20.66 -14.29 -18.31
C ILE A 32 21.58 -14.63 -17.13
N PHE A 33 21.21 -15.60 -16.30
CA PHE A 33 22.03 -16.00 -15.14
C PHE A 33 23.32 -16.71 -15.54
N GLY A 34 23.31 -17.48 -16.64
CA GLY A 34 24.53 -18.06 -17.21
C GLY A 34 25.53 -16.98 -17.61
N ARG A 35 25.07 -15.91 -18.27
CA ARG A 35 25.88 -14.75 -18.62
C ARG A 35 26.32 -13.95 -17.39
N ALA A 36 25.44 -13.76 -16.42
CA ALA A 36 25.75 -13.10 -15.15
C ALA A 36 26.86 -13.83 -14.38
N LYS A 37 26.80 -15.17 -14.30
CA LYS A 37 27.84 -16.00 -13.71
C LYS A 37 29.16 -15.86 -14.45
N GLN A 38 29.16 -15.97 -15.79
CA GLN A 38 30.37 -15.78 -16.60
C GLN A 38 30.98 -14.38 -16.39
N MET A 39 30.15 -13.35 -16.30
CA MET A 39 30.60 -11.99 -15.99
C MET A 39 31.21 -11.91 -14.59
N GLN A 40 30.57 -12.54 -13.60
CA GLN A 40 31.08 -12.63 -12.23
C GLN A 40 32.43 -13.33 -12.15
N ASP A 41 32.60 -14.46 -12.85
CA ASP A 41 33.84 -15.23 -12.84
C ASP A 41 34.98 -14.48 -13.55
N LYS A 42 34.66 -13.70 -14.59
CA LYS A 42 35.64 -12.94 -15.38
C LYS A 42 36.06 -11.63 -14.72
N VAL A 43 35.11 -10.86 -14.19
CA VAL A 43 35.34 -9.48 -13.70
C VAL A 43 35.40 -9.42 -12.17
N GLY A 44 34.66 -10.30 -11.48
CA GLY A 44 34.53 -10.25 -10.02
C GLY A 44 33.67 -9.09 -9.53
N GLY A 45 33.76 -8.79 -8.23
CA GLY A 45 33.02 -7.69 -7.60
C GLY A 45 31.51 -7.85 -7.72
N THR A 46 30.84 -6.80 -8.21
CA THR A 46 29.38 -6.69 -8.38
C THR A 46 28.89 -6.99 -9.79
N ALA A 47 29.80 -7.27 -10.73
CA ALA A 47 29.50 -7.28 -12.16
C ALA A 47 28.43 -8.32 -12.56
N GLY A 48 28.42 -9.50 -11.91
CA GLY A 48 27.38 -10.50 -12.14
C GLY A 48 26.00 -10.03 -11.69
N ALA A 49 25.90 -9.43 -10.50
CA ALA A 49 24.64 -8.93 -9.99
C ALA A 49 24.12 -7.73 -10.77
N GLU A 50 25.00 -6.82 -11.20
CA GLU A 50 24.62 -5.71 -12.09
C GLU A 50 24.06 -6.22 -13.41
N LEU A 51 24.72 -7.21 -14.03
CA LEU A 51 24.23 -7.81 -15.26
C LEU A 51 22.88 -8.51 -15.05
N ALA A 52 22.72 -9.24 -13.94
CA ALA A 52 21.46 -9.90 -13.60
C ALA A 52 20.30 -8.90 -13.49
N HIS A 53 20.45 -7.80 -12.74
CA HIS A 53 19.39 -6.81 -12.56
C HIS A 53 19.16 -5.91 -13.78
N THR A 54 20.17 -5.69 -14.62
CA THR A 54 19.96 -4.92 -15.85
C THR A 54 19.31 -5.76 -16.96
N SER A 55 19.49 -7.08 -16.92
CA SER A 55 18.99 -8.00 -17.96
C SER A 55 17.67 -8.68 -17.59
N LEU A 56 17.45 -9.00 -16.31
CA LEU A 56 16.22 -9.61 -15.83
C LEU A 56 15.19 -8.51 -15.49
N PRO A 57 14.01 -8.51 -16.13
CA PRO A 57 12.98 -7.52 -15.82
C PRO A 57 12.52 -7.54 -14.35
N ALA A 58 12.17 -6.37 -13.82
CA ALA A 58 11.88 -6.18 -12.39
C ALA A 58 10.64 -6.95 -11.91
N GLU A 59 9.72 -7.29 -12.82
CA GLU A 59 8.59 -8.17 -12.54
C GLU A 59 9.00 -9.61 -12.21
N HIS A 60 10.28 -9.97 -12.30
CA HIS A 60 10.81 -11.25 -11.83
C HIS A 60 11.58 -11.15 -10.51
N TRP A 61 11.59 -9.99 -9.85
CA TRP A 61 12.26 -9.78 -8.56
C TRP A 61 11.32 -10.01 -7.38
N GLY A 62 10.48 -11.04 -7.48
CA GLY A 62 9.43 -11.34 -6.50
C GLY A 62 9.90 -12.19 -5.33
N LEU A 63 9.11 -12.13 -4.25
CA LEU A 63 9.14 -13.05 -3.12
C LEU A 63 7.79 -13.75 -2.97
N SER A 64 7.82 -15.01 -2.56
CA SER A 64 6.60 -15.73 -2.20
C SER A 64 6.12 -15.35 -0.81
N ARG A 65 4.85 -15.62 -0.53
CA ARG A 65 4.28 -15.47 0.82
C ARG A 65 5.07 -16.23 1.88
N LEU A 66 5.49 -17.47 1.58
CA LEU A 66 6.25 -18.30 2.51
C LEU A 66 7.62 -17.69 2.84
N GLN A 67 8.34 -17.20 1.83
CA GLN A 67 9.65 -16.55 2.03
C GLN A 67 9.55 -15.30 2.91
N LEU A 68 8.44 -14.56 2.81
CA LEU A 68 8.19 -13.40 3.69
C LEU A 68 8.01 -13.82 5.16
N LEU A 69 7.32 -14.93 5.42
CA LEU A 69 7.14 -15.47 6.78
C LEU A 69 8.43 -16.09 7.34
N GLU A 70 9.20 -16.75 6.47
CA GLU A 70 10.53 -17.28 6.83
C GLU A 70 11.48 -16.14 7.21
N LEU A 71 11.43 -15.01 6.49
CA LEU A 71 12.17 -13.80 6.86
C LEU A 71 11.80 -13.35 8.29
N ALA A 72 10.51 -13.20 8.59
CA ALA A 72 10.07 -12.79 9.93
C ALA A 72 10.59 -13.75 11.02
N THR A 73 10.53 -15.06 10.77
CA THR A 73 11.03 -16.10 11.68
C THR A 73 12.54 -15.96 11.92
N GLN A 74 13.32 -15.70 10.85
CA GLN A 74 14.77 -15.51 10.97
C GLN A 74 15.12 -14.23 11.75
N LEU A 75 14.36 -13.15 11.54
CA LEU A 75 14.57 -11.89 12.25
C LEU A 75 14.27 -12.02 13.74
N HIS A 76 13.20 -12.73 14.13
CA HIS A 76 12.94 -13.06 15.54
C HIS A 76 14.13 -13.77 16.18
N LYS A 77 14.63 -14.82 15.52
CA LYS A 77 15.79 -15.57 16.01
C LYS A 77 17.02 -14.67 16.18
N MET A 78 17.30 -13.78 15.23
CA MET A 78 18.43 -12.86 15.32
C MET A 78 18.28 -11.83 16.44
N MET A 79 17.05 -11.39 16.73
CA MET A 79 16.80 -10.50 17.86
C MET A 79 17.01 -11.23 19.19
N GLU A 80 16.54 -12.49 19.30
CA GLU A 80 16.74 -13.33 20.48
C GLU A 80 18.21 -13.65 20.76
N THR A 81 19.02 -13.88 19.71
CA THR A 81 20.47 -14.12 19.84
C THR A 81 21.29 -12.83 20.01
N GLY A 82 20.69 -11.66 19.80
CA GLY A 82 21.38 -10.37 19.82
C GLY A 82 22.20 -10.09 18.55
N ASP A 83 22.02 -10.86 17.48
CA ASP A 83 22.65 -10.61 16.17
C ASP A 83 22.01 -9.41 15.44
N LEU A 84 20.73 -9.12 15.73
CA LEU A 84 20.04 -7.93 15.26
C LEU A 84 19.69 -7.02 16.43
N THR A 85 20.45 -5.94 16.61
CA THR A 85 20.28 -4.99 17.71
C THR A 85 19.74 -3.65 17.25
N ASN A 86 18.97 -2.98 18.11
CA ASN A 86 18.64 -1.59 17.91
C ASN A 86 19.91 -0.72 18.05
N ARG A 87 19.95 0.40 17.31
CA ARG A 87 21.08 1.34 17.41
C ARG A 87 20.89 2.23 18.63
N SER A 88 21.96 2.47 19.37
CA SER A 88 21.89 3.37 20.52
C SER A 88 21.53 4.81 20.08
N ARG A 89 20.88 5.58 20.96
CA ARG A 89 20.59 7.01 20.70
C ARG A 89 21.85 7.81 20.33
N MET A 90 22.99 7.47 20.92
CA MET A 90 24.28 8.10 20.65
C MET A 90 24.77 7.81 19.23
N GLU A 91 24.73 6.53 18.82
CA GLU A 91 25.08 6.13 17.45
C GLU A 91 24.18 6.81 16.42
N CYS A 92 22.86 6.82 16.66
CA CYS A 92 21.91 7.48 15.77
C CYS A 92 22.20 8.97 15.61
N ARG A 93 22.52 9.67 16.71
CA ARG A 93 22.93 11.09 16.68
C ARG A 93 24.22 11.29 15.89
N GLN A 94 25.22 10.42 16.07
CA GLN A 94 26.50 10.51 15.36
C GLN A 94 26.32 10.33 13.85
N ARG A 95 25.45 9.39 13.45
CA ARG A 95 25.16 9.07 12.05
C ARG A 95 24.07 9.94 11.42
N ARG A 96 23.47 10.87 12.19
CA ARG A 96 22.34 11.73 11.77
C ARG A 96 21.14 10.93 11.24
N ILE A 97 20.89 9.77 11.84
CA ILE A 97 19.71 8.95 11.54
C ILE A 97 18.69 9.09 12.68
N PRO A 98 17.38 9.03 12.39
CA PRO A 98 16.35 9.01 13.43
C PRO A 98 16.55 7.82 14.38
N TYR A 99 16.41 8.07 15.69
CA TYR A 99 16.37 6.98 16.67
C TYR A 99 15.02 6.27 16.60
N TYR A 100 15.06 4.93 16.61
CA TYR A 100 13.88 4.09 16.68
C TYR A 100 13.71 3.59 18.11
N ASP A 101 12.49 3.65 18.62
CA ASP A 101 12.20 3.35 20.01
C ASP A 101 12.46 1.87 20.34
N GLU A 102 13.07 1.60 21.50
CA GLU A 102 13.44 0.24 21.91
C GLU A 102 12.21 -0.63 22.17
N GLU A 103 11.14 -0.06 22.74
CA GLU A 103 9.91 -0.79 23.00
C GLU A 103 9.31 -1.30 21.68
N LYS A 104 9.22 -0.41 20.68
CA LYS A 104 8.77 -0.79 19.33
C LYS A 104 9.70 -1.78 18.62
N PHE A 105 11.01 -1.67 18.84
CA PHE A 105 11.98 -2.59 18.27
C PHE A 105 11.77 -4.01 18.80
N GLN A 106 11.53 -4.16 20.10
CA GLN A 106 11.33 -5.45 20.78
C GLN A 106 9.89 -5.98 20.70
N ASP A 107 8.94 -5.15 20.29
CA ASP A 107 7.54 -5.52 20.12
C ASP A 107 7.39 -6.60 19.04
N VAL A 108 6.73 -7.71 19.39
CA VAL A 108 6.54 -8.88 18.52
C VAL A 108 5.56 -8.64 17.37
N ASP A 109 4.69 -7.64 17.50
CA ASP A 109 3.71 -7.26 16.48
C ASP A 109 4.23 -6.14 15.57
N ILE A 110 5.21 -5.34 16.03
CA ILE A 110 5.80 -4.24 15.26
C ILE A 110 7.20 -4.60 14.75
N GLY A 111 8.15 -4.77 15.66
CA GLY A 111 9.52 -5.14 15.38
C GLY A 111 10.41 -4.02 14.82
N PRO A 112 11.62 -4.39 14.36
CA PRO A 112 12.59 -3.46 13.79
C PRO A 112 12.07 -2.82 12.50
N THR A 113 12.53 -1.61 12.22
CA THR A 113 12.18 -0.95 10.96
C THR A 113 12.81 -1.63 9.75
N MET A 114 12.21 -1.50 8.56
CA MET A 114 12.85 -2.02 7.34
C MET A 114 14.23 -1.40 7.06
N HIS A 115 14.53 -0.17 7.52
CA HIS A 115 15.89 0.37 7.49
C HIS A 115 16.89 -0.46 8.32
N GLN A 116 16.48 -0.92 9.51
CA GLN A 116 17.31 -1.73 10.40
C GLN A 116 17.45 -3.15 9.88
N VAL A 117 16.35 -3.76 9.41
CA VAL A 117 16.36 -5.06 8.75
C VAL A 117 17.26 -5.05 7.51
N ASN A 118 17.20 -3.97 6.72
CA ASN A 118 18.04 -3.85 5.54
C ASN A 118 19.54 -3.88 5.91
N ALA A 119 19.94 -3.04 6.87
CA ALA A 119 21.34 -2.91 7.27
C ALA A 119 21.86 -4.11 8.09
N GLY A 120 21.00 -4.71 8.92
CA GLY A 120 21.39 -5.78 9.86
C GLY A 120 21.22 -7.19 9.30
N TYR A 121 20.40 -7.38 8.28
CA TYR A 121 20.11 -8.72 7.74
C TYR A 121 20.14 -8.78 6.21
N ILE A 122 19.38 -7.95 5.49
CA ILE A 122 19.27 -8.08 4.02
C ILE A 122 20.62 -7.83 3.35
N GLN A 123 21.27 -6.69 3.62
CA GLN A 123 22.56 -6.36 3.04
C GLN A 123 23.63 -7.41 3.39
N PRO A 124 23.84 -7.78 4.68
CA PRO A 124 24.79 -8.84 5.04
C PRO A 124 24.53 -10.18 4.35
N THR A 125 23.27 -10.61 4.26
CA THR A 125 22.89 -11.86 3.60
C THR A 125 23.18 -11.79 2.11
N THR A 126 22.79 -10.70 1.46
CA THR A 126 22.94 -10.55 0.01
C THR A 126 24.35 -10.23 -0.45
N LEU A 127 25.27 -9.83 0.44
CA LEU A 127 26.71 -9.77 0.13
C LEU A 127 27.30 -11.17 -0.12
N GLN A 128 26.67 -12.22 0.43
CA GLN A 128 27.10 -13.59 0.21
C GLN A 128 26.72 -14.06 -1.20
N LYS A 129 27.47 -15.03 -1.70
CA LYS A 129 27.16 -15.70 -2.97
C LYS A 129 25.85 -16.46 -2.86
N ASP A 130 24.95 -16.28 -3.82
CA ASP A 130 23.74 -17.11 -3.90
C ASP A 130 24.11 -18.60 -4.11
N ALA A 131 23.24 -19.49 -3.63
CA ALA A 131 23.52 -20.92 -3.64
C ALA A 131 23.51 -21.55 -5.05
N ALA A 132 22.80 -20.96 -6.01
CA ALA A 132 22.59 -21.57 -7.32
C ALA A 132 23.69 -21.18 -8.32
N HIS A 133 24.03 -19.89 -8.38
CA HIS A 133 24.94 -19.35 -9.39
C HIS A 133 26.27 -18.88 -8.80
N GLY A 134 26.35 -18.69 -7.48
CA GLY A 134 27.57 -18.23 -6.83
C GLY A 134 27.84 -16.73 -7.04
N ILE A 135 26.80 -15.94 -7.29
CA ILE A 135 26.83 -14.51 -7.56
C ILE A 135 26.54 -13.75 -6.25
N PRO A 136 27.46 -12.91 -5.75
CA PRO A 136 27.21 -12.04 -4.61
C PRO A 136 26.43 -10.79 -5.01
N CYS A 137 25.90 -10.04 -4.04
CA CYS A 137 25.23 -8.75 -4.21
C CYS A 137 23.92 -8.79 -5.02
N LEU A 138 23.28 -9.95 -5.14
CA LEU A 138 21.91 -10.04 -5.67
C LEU A 138 20.92 -9.32 -4.74
N SER A 139 19.75 -8.89 -5.22
CA SER A 139 18.68 -8.48 -4.31
C SER A 139 18.24 -9.67 -3.46
N TYR A 140 17.60 -9.43 -2.30
CA TYR A 140 17.14 -10.53 -1.45
C TYR A 140 16.18 -11.45 -2.21
N ALA A 141 15.28 -10.88 -3.02
CA ALA A 141 14.38 -11.64 -3.87
C ALA A 141 15.12 -12.57 -4.84
N LEU A 142 16.15 -12.09 -5.55
CA LEU A 142 16.94 -12.92 -6.47
C LEU A 142 17.90 -13.86 -5.76
N HIS A 143 18.33 -13.53 -4.53
CA HIS A 143 19.10 -14.42 -3.69
C HIS A 143 18.28 -15.62 -3.22
N GLN A 144 16.98 -15.42 -2.92
CA GLN A 144 16.04 -16.49 -2.57
C GLN A 144 15.52 -17.23 -3.82
N ASN A 145 15.35 -16.53 -4.93
CA ASN A 145 14.77 -17.04 -6.18
C ASN A 145 15.78 -16.84 -7.32
N ALA A 146 16.75 -17.75 -7.43
CA ALA A 146 17.85 -17.66 -8.39
C ALA A 146 17.44 -17.72 -9.88
N TYR A 147 16.17 -17.98 -10.18
CA TYR A 147 15.58 -17.90 -11.51
C TYR A 147 14.46 -16.85 -11.59
N GLY A 148 14.48 -15.91 -10.66
CA GLY A 148 13.40 -14.96 -10.46
C GLY A 148 12.09 -15.62 -10.01
N LEU A 149 11.21 -14.79 -9.47
CA LEU A 149 9.84 -15.14 -9.19
C LEU A 149 8.96 -14.03 -9.74
N ARG A 150 7.98 -14.39 -10.57
CA ARG A 150 7.11 -13.41 -11.20
C ARG A 150 6.24 -12.71 -10.15
N CYS A 151 6.22 -11.38 -10.22
CA CYS A 151 5.41 -10.51 -9.38
C CYS A 151 4.00 -10.39 -9.99
N ASP A 152 3.02 -10.99 -9.33
CA ASP A 152 1.61 -10.78 -9.60
C ASP A 152 0.92 -9.96 -8.50
N LEU A 153 1.66 -9.63 -7.43
CA LEU A 153 1.29 -8.69 -6.38
C LEU A 153 2.32 -7.56 -6.31
N PHE A 154 1.87 -6.32 -6.15
CA PHE A 154 2.73 -5.18 -5.84
C PHE A 154 2.47 -4.70 -4.41
N ILE A 155 3.50 -4.62 -3.57
CA ILE A 155 3.35 -4.17 -2.18
C ILE A 155 4.01 -2.81 -2.04
N SER A 156 3.18 -1.77 -1.92
CA SER A 156 3.61 -0.44 -1.54
C SER A 156 3.65 -0.35 -0.02
N HIS A 157 4.80 0.06 0.51
CA HIS A 157 5.08 0.00 1.93
C HIS A 157 6.09 1.07 2.34
N ALA A 158 6.24 1.33 3.64
CA ALA A 158 7.15 2.36 4.13
C ALA A 158 8.42 1.76 4.74
N TRP A 159 9.58 2.29 4.39
CA TRP A 159 10.86 1.82 4.97
C TRP A 159 10.99 2.02 6.49
N SER A 160 10.18 2.90 7.08
CA SER A 160 10.16 3.16 8.51
C SER A 160 9.12 2.31 9.25
N GLU A 161 8.39 1.43 8.58
CA GLU A 161 7.45 0.51 9.22
C GLU A 161 8.18 -0.63 9.94
N GLY A 162 7.52 -1.20 10.95
CA GLY A 162 7.99 -2.41 11.62
C GLY A 162 7.84 -3.64 10.72
N VAL A 163 8.88 -4.46 10.62
CA VAL A 163 8.89 -5.62 9.70
C VAL A 163 7.87 -6.69 10.09
N PHE A 164 7.58 -6.89 11.39
CA PHE A 164 6.59 -7.87 11.82
C PHE A 164 5.18 -7.37 11.51
N GLU A 165 4.93 -6.07 11.72
CA GLU A 165 3.66 -5.43 11.34
C GLU A 165 3.41 -5.57 9.83
N LEU A 166 4.44 -5.33 9.00
CA LEU A 166 4.40 -5.55 7.56
C LEU A 166 4.05 -7.01 7.25
N CYS A 167 4.82 -7.97 7.79
CA CYS A 167 4.65 -9.39 7.49
C CYS A 167 3.26 -9.90 7.88
N HIS A 168 2.78 -9.59 9.10
CA HIS A 168 1.45 -10.00 9.57
C HIS A 168 0.31 -9.35 8.77
N THR A 169 0.48 -8.09 8.35
CA THR A 169 -0.53 -7.40 7.56
C THR A 169 -0.59 -7.98 6.15
N VAL A 170 0.56 -8.15 5.50
CA VAL A 170 0.67 -8.71 4.16
C VAL A 170 0.19 -10.16 4.14
N ASP A 171 0.55 -10.97 5.14
CA ASP A 171 0.15 -12.37 5.24
C ASP A 171 -1.37 -12.56 5.23
N ARG A 172 -2.07 -11.79 6.08
CA ARG A 172 -3.53 -11.83 6.20
C ARG A 172 -4.25 -11.27 4.98
N SER A 173 -3.58 -10.42 4.21
CA SER A 173 -4.14 -9.75 3.04
C SER A 173 -3.59 -10.29 1.71
N TRP A 174 -2.82 -11.38 1.74
CA TRP A 174 -2.23 -11.96 0.55
C TRP A 174 -3.31 -12.62 -0.32
N PRO A 175 -3.57 -12.13 -1.55
CA PRO A 175 -4.60 -12.73 -2.39
C PRO A 175 -4.23 -14.15 -2.79
N LEU A 176 -5.16 -15.10 -2.66
CA LEU A 176 -4.90 -16.54 -2.86
C LEU A 176 -4.36 -16.88 -4.27
N GLN A 177 -4.70 -16.07 -5.26
CA GLN A 177 -4.29 -16.22 -6.65
C GLN A 177 -2.88 -15.66 -6.95
N CYS A 178 -2.27 -14.96 -5.99
CA CYS A 178 -0.96 -14.33 -6.17
C CYS A 178 0.15 -15.24 -5.65
N VAL A 179 1.17 -15.45 -6.47
CA VAL A 179 2.32 -16.33 -6.16
C VAL A 179 3.52 -15.52 -5.68
N GLY A 180 3.76 -14.34 -6.25
CA GLY A 180 4.95 -13.54 -6.00
C GLY A 180 4.64 -12.06 -5.84
N ALA A 181 5.27 -11.45 -4.85
CA ALA A 181 5.12 -10.02 -4.57
C ALA A 181 6.42 -9.26 -4.84
N TYR A 182 6.30 -8.11 -5.47
CA TYR A 182 7.34 -7.09 -5.47
C TYR A 182 7.25 -6.28 -4.17
N ILE A 183 8.32 -6.30 -3.36
CA ILE A 183 8.45 -5.52 -2.12
C ILE A 183 9.80 -4.79 -2.17
N CYS A 184 9.80 -3.46 -2.24
CA CYS A 184 10.98 -2.74 -2.71
C CYS A 184 12.24 -2.90 -1.84
N SER A 185 12.08 -3.07 -0.53
CA SER A 185 13.21 -3.31 0.39
C SER A 185 13.93 -4.62 0.13
N MET A 186 13.27 -5.61 -0.48
CA MET A 186 13.81 -6.94 -0.73
C MET A 186 14.04 -7.23 -2.22
N ALA A 187 13.24 -6.61 -3.10
CA ALA A 187 13.30 -6.80 -4.54
C ALA A 187 14.45 -6.02 -5.18
N ASN A 188 14.77 -4.82 -4.67
CA ASN A 188 15.84 -3.98 -5.22
C ASN A 188 17.22 -4.39 -4.71
N PRO A 189 18.29 -4.24 -5.52
CA PRO A 189 19.66 -4.57 -5.13
C PRO A 189 20.23 -3.59 -4.10
N GLN A 190 20.11 -3.92 -2.82
CA GLN A 190 20.49 -3.06 -1.69
C GLN A 190 22.00 -2.85 -1.54
N ASN A 191 22.82 -3.68 -2.19
CA ASN A 191 24.27 -3.59 -2.21
C ASN A 191 24.84 -3.01 -3.52
N LEU A 192 23.98 -2.49 -4.42
CA LEU A 192 24.38 -1.86 -5.68
C LEU A 192 23.87 -0.41 -5.75
N PRO A 193 24.39 0.51 -4.91
CA PRO A 193 23.86 1.86 -4.79
C PRO A 193 23.99 2.69 -6.08
N GLU A 194 25.06 2.50 -6.86
CA GLU A 194 25.25 3.17 -8.15
C GLU A 194 24.21 2.71 -9.17
N LEU A 195 23.98 1.39 -9.26
CA LEU A 195 22.94 0.83 -10.12
C LEU A 195 21.57 1.31 -9.66
N MET A 196 21.27 1.31 -8.36
CA MET A 196 19.99 1.79 -7.87
C MET A 196 19.76 3.27 -8.17
N SER A 197 20.77 4.11 -7.99
CA SER A 197 20.73 5.52 -8.37
C SER A 197 20.41 5.70 -9.84
N HIS A 198 21.01 4.89 -10.71
CA HIS A 198 20.70 4.88 -12.14
C HIS A 198 19.26 4.39 -12.43
N LEU A 199 18.84 3.29 -11.79
CA LEU A 199 17.52 2.70 -12.01
C LEU A 199 16.38 3.65 -11.60
N ILE A 200 16.55 4.48 -10.57
CA ILE A 200 15.51 5.41 -10.10
C ILE A 200 15.70 6.84 -10.63
N GLN A 201 16.68 7.06 -11.51
CA GLN A 201 17.00 8.38 -12.04
C GLN A 201 15.79 9.07 -12.66
N THR A 202 14.91 8.30 -13.31
CA THR A 202 13.60 8.76 -13.74
C THR A 202 12.50 7.87 -13.15
N PRO A 203 11.38 8.43 -12.67
CA PRO A 203 10.30 7.63 -12.08
C PRO A 203 9.76 6.55 -13.04
N ARG A 204 9.69 6.85 -14.34
CA ARG A 204 9.22 5.90 -15.38
C ARG A 204 10.18 4.76 -15.67
N GLU A 205 11.48 4.94 -15.47
CA GLU A 205 12.45 3.87 -15.68
C GLU A 205 12.68 3.03 -14.43
N SER A 206 12.18 3.50 -13.29
CA SER A 206 12.29 2.82 -12.01
C SER A 206 11.72 1.39 -12.02
N PRO A 207 12.30 0.47 -11.23
CA PRO A 207 11.73 -0.87 -11.09
C PRO A 207 10.29 -0.81 -10.55
N PHE A 208 9.94 0.21 -9.76
CA PHE A 208 8.57 0.43 -9.27
C PHE A 208 7.58 0.55 -10.42
N PHE A 209 7.85 1.45 -11.37
CA PHE A 209 6.98 1.66 -12.52
C PHE A 209 7.00 0.46 -13.47
N ARG A 210 8.18 -0.11 -13.74
CA ARG A 210 8.32 -1.27 -14.63
C ARG A 210 7.53 -2.48 -14.16
N VAL A 211 7.48 -2.76 -12.86
CA VAL A 211 6.63 -3.84 -12.35
C VAL A 211 5.15 -3.51 -12.58
N LEU A 212 4.72 -2.28 -12.28
CA LEU A 212 3.33 -1.87 -12.48
C LEU A 212 2.91 -1.93 -13.96
N THR A 213 3.77 -1.62 -14.93
CA THR A 213 3.41 -1.73 -16.36
C THR A 213 3.13 -3.15 -16.81
N THR A 214 3.60 -4.16 -16.08
CA THR A 214 3.21 -5.58 -16.31
C THR A 214 1.81 -5.93 -15.82
N ARG A 215 1.13 -4.96 -15.17
CA ARG A 215 -0.21 -5.08 -14.59
C ARG A 215 -0.32 -6.26 -13.62
N PRO A 216 0.35 -6.19 -12.46
CA PRO A 216 0.08 -7.13 -11.37
C PRO A 216 -1.42 -7.20 -11.09
N ARG A 217 -1.89 -8.34 -10.59
CA ARG A 217 -3.31 -8.60 -10.33
C ARG A 217 -3.86 -7.59 -9.33
N GLU A 218 -3.03 -7.25 -8.35
CA GLU A 218 -3.40 -6.35 -7.28
C GLU A 218 -2.17 -5.60 -6.74
N MET A 219 -2.42 -4.42 -6.21
CA MET A 219 -1.48 -3.65 -5.43
C MET A 219 -2.02 -3.47 -4.00
N LEU A 220 -1.21 -3.82 -3.01
CA LEU A 220 -1.51 -3.56 -1.60
C LEU A 220 -0.78 -2.31 -1.14
N MET A 221 -1.52 -1.38 -0.53
CA MET A 221 -0.96 -0.25 0.21
C MET A 221 -1.00 -0.56 1.70
N VAL A 222 0.17 -0.83 2.28
CA VAL A 222 0.29 -1.32 3.65
C VAL A 222 0.38 -0.16 4.65
N ALA A 223 -0.65 -0.04 5.50
CA ALA A 223 -0.65 0.88 6.63
C ALA A 223 0.23 0.36 7.78
N ASN A 224 0.92 1.26 8.48
CA ASN A 224 1.76 0.89 9.62
C ASN A 224 1.80 1.97 10.71
N SER A 225 2.06 1.54 11.94
CA SER A 225 2.03 2.35 13.15
C SER A 225 3.12 3.43 13.25
N ASN A 226 4.13 3.39 12.37
CA ASN A 226 5.30 4.26 12.44
C ASN A 226 5.19 5.49 11.54
N VAL A 227 4.72 5.31 10.30
CA VAL A 227 4.62 6.38 9.33
C VAL A 227 3.42 6.15 8.41
N PRO A 228 2.58 7.17 8.18
CA PRO A 228 1.52 7.08 7.19
C PRO A 228 2.12 6.86 5.80
N ILE A 229 1.73 5.77 5.14
CA ILE A 229 2.29 5.41 3.83
C ILE A 229 2.14 6.53 2.79
N HIS A 230 1.01 7.23 2.80
CA HIS A 230 0.72 8.36 1.90
C HIS A 230 1.59 9.61 2.17
N SER A 231 2.37 9.64 3.25
CA SER A 231 3.37 10.70 3.48
C SER A 231 4.72 10.39 2.80
N ARG A 232 4.84 9.26 2.11
CA ARG A 232 6.04 8.86 1.35
C ARG A 232 5.76 9.08 -0.14
N LEU A 233 6.53 9.96 -0.78
CA LEU A 233 6.22 10.41 -2.14
C LEU A 233 6.32 9.27 -3.18
N TRP A 234 7.25 8.33 -3.00
CA TRP A 234 7.31 7.11 -3.83
C TRP A 234 6.03 6.26 -3.72
N CYS A 235 5.46 6.08 -2.52
CA CYS A 235 4.21 5.33 -2.35
C CYS A 235 3.01 6.04 -3.00
N VAL A 236 3.00 7.38 -2.98
CA VAL A 236 2.00 8.19 -3.69
C VAL A 236 2.15 8.02 -5.21
N TYR A 237 3.39 8.00 -5.71
CA TYR A 237 3.68 7.75 -7.12
C TYR A 237 3.21 6.36 -7.56
N GLU A 238 3.50 5.32 -6.79
CA GLU A 238 3.06 3.95 -7.07
C GLU A 238 1.52 3.87 -7.17
N ALA A 239 0.80 4.51 -6.23
CA ALA A 239 -0.65 4.56 -6.25
C ALA A 239 -1.21 5.34 -7.47
N HIS A 240 -0.54 6.44 -7.84
CA HIS A 240 -0.85 7.18 -9.07
C HIS A 240 -0.70 6.30 -10.31
N CYS A 241 0.43 5.60 -10.44
CA CYS A 241 0.70 4.70 -11.55
C CYS A 241 -0.30 3.54 -11.61
N ALA A 242 -0.63 2.93 -10.47
CA ALA A 242 -1.62 1.87 -10.41
C ALA A 242 -3.01 2.34 -10.85
N LYS A 243 -3.44 3.54 -10.44
CA LYS A 243 -4.67 4.16 -10.92
C LYS A 243 -4.66 4.36 -12.44
N LEU A 244 -3.60 4.95 -12.99
CA LEU A 244 -3.46 5.19 -14.44
C LEU A 244 -3.49 3.88 -15.24
N LEU A 245 -2.83 2.85 -14.74
CA LEU A 245 -2.73 1.53 -15.35
C LEU A 245 -3.95 0.63 -15.06
N LYS A 246 -4.92 1.13 -14.30
CA LYS A 246 -6.15 0.43 -13.88
C LYS A 246 -5.88 -0.89 -13.15
N ILE A 247 -4.83 -0.89 -12.31
CA ILE A 247 -4.50 -2.00 -11.43
C ILE A 247 -5.43 -1.98 -10.22
N SER A 248 -5.94 -3.13 -9.81
CA SER A 248 -6.75 -3.25 -8.60
C SER A 248 -5.92 -2.85 -7.39
N MET A 249 -6.43 -1.98 -6.52
CA MET A 249 -5.72 -1.52 -5.34
C MET A 249 -6.53 -1.79 -4.08
N SER A 250 -5.85 -2.25 -3.04
CA SER A 250 -6.42 -2.43 -1.71
C SER A 250 -5.55 -1.75 -0.66
N VAL A 251 -6.20 -1.16 0.32
CA VAL A 251 -5.56 -0.61 1.52
C VAL A 251 -5.67 -1.66 2.62
N VAL A 252 -4.53 -2.04 3.22
CA VAL A 252 -4.45 -3.10 4.22
C VAL A 252 -3.77 -2.59 5.50
N GLY A 253 -4.02 -3.25 6.64
CA GLY A 253 -3.53 -2.82 7.96
C GLY A 253 -4.57 -2.04 8.76
N ASP A 254 -4.16 -1.31 9.80
CA ASP A 254 -5.06 -0.45 10.59
C ASP A 254 -5.28 0.90 9.89
N PRO A 255 -6.51 1.28 9.55
CA PRO A 255 -6.82 2.60 8.98
C PRO A 255 -6.35 3.79 9.83
N ALA A 256 -6.27 3.63 11.15
CA ALA A 256 -5.75 4.64 12.06
C ALA A 256 -4.36 5.12 11.64
N HIS A 257 -3.57 4.21 11.08
CA HIS A 257 -2.19 4.40 10.66
C HIS A 257 -2.06 5.23 9.38
N PHE A 258 -3.16 5.49 8.67
CA PHE A 258 -3.15 6.48 7.59
C PHE A 258 -3.13 7.92 8.09
N ALA A 259 -3.29 8.18 9.39
CA ALA A 259 -3.34 9.56 9.86
C ALA A 259 -1.95 10.17 10.10
N THR A 260 -1.74 11.40 9.64
CA THR A 260 -0.42 12.07 9.57
C THR A 260 0.31 12.35 10.89
N ASN A 261 -0.37 12.29 12.04
CA ASN A 261 0.24 12.39 13.38
C ASN A 261 -0.73 11.87 14.44
N ALA A 262 -0.28 11.66 15.69
CA ALA A 262 -1.09 11.04 16.74
C ALA A 262 -2.39 11.82 17.08
N SER A 263 -2.33 13.16 17.14
CA SER A 263 -3.54 13.98 17.38
C SER A 263 -4.47 13.99 16.16
N ALA A 264 -3.90 13.99 14.96
CA ALA A 264 -4.63 13.77 13.72
C ALA A 264 -5.14 12.33 13.60
N SER A 265 -4.57 11.34 14.30
CA SER A 265 -5.00 9.94 14.27
C SER A 265 -6.33 9.77 14.95
N GLN A 266 -6.54 10.36 16.12
CA GLN A 266 -7.88 10.36 16.74
C GLN A 266 -8.91 11.10 15.87
N SER A 267 -8.53 12.24 15.29
CA SER A 267 -9.41 13.01 14.40
C SER A 267 -9.72 12.27 13.10
N ALA A 268 -8.72 11.61 12.51
CA ALA A 268 -8.84 10.80 11.30
C ALA A 268 -9.64 9.54 11.55
N LEU A 269 -9.39 8.83 12.66
CA LEU A 269 -10.19 7.71 13.11
C LEU A 269 -11.65 8.11 13.29
N HIS A 270 -11.92 9.23 13.96
CA HIS A 270 -13.28 9.74 14.09
C HIS A 270 -13.87 10.13 12.72
N ALA A 271 -13.07 10.70 11.82
CA ALA A 271 -13.51 11.03 10.45
C ALA A 271 -13.81 9.77 9.62
N ILE A 272 -12.97 8.73 9.71
CA ILE A 272 -13.12 7.44 9.05
C ILE A 272 -14.36 6.74 9.61
N ARG A 273 -14.48 6.58 10.93
CA ARG A 273 -15.66 6.01 11.58
C ARG A 273 -16.94 6.75 11.17
N GLY A 274 -16.92 8.08 11.23
CA GLY A 274 -18.04 8.89 10.79
C GLY A 274 -18.37 8.74 9.30
N ALA A 275 -17.37 8.55 8.43
CA ALA A 275 -17.57 8.30 7.00
C ALA A 275 -18.16 6.91 6.76
N VAL A 276 -17.64 5.89 7.44
CA VAL A 276 -18.11 4.50 7.39
C VAL A 276 -19.55 4.41 7.87
N GLU A 277 -19.87 4.99 9.02
CA GLU A 277 -21.24 5.04 9.55
C GLU A 277 -22.19 5.79 8.61
N ALA A 278 -21.77 6.94 8.08
CA ALA A 278 -22.58 7.70 7.12
C ALA A 278 -22.84 6.89 5.85
N LYS A 279 -21.83 6.20 5.31
CA LYS A 279 -21.98 5.37 4.11
C LYS A 279 -22.83 4.13 4.37
N ARG A 280 -22.74 3.52 5.55
CA ARG A 280 -23.66 2.44 5.95
C ARG A 280 -25.10 2.91 6.03
N ARG A 281 -25.35 4.08 6.62
CA ARG A 281 -26.69 4.68 6.65
C ARG A 281 -27.22 4.91 5.24
N GLU A 282 -26.38 5.42 4.34
CA GLU A 282 -26.73 5.61 2.93
C GLU A 282 -27.12 4.29 2.26
N LEU A 283 -26.34 3.22 2.45
CA LEU A 283 -26.64 1.88 1.90
C LEU A 283 -27.90 1.27 2.53
N ALA A 284 -28.10 1.43 3.84
CA ALA A 284 -29.31 0.93 4.52
C ALA A 284 -30.57 1.66 4.08
N ILE A 285 -30.49 2.97 3.82
CA ILE A 285 -31.59 3.77 3.28
C ILE A 285 -31.91 3.30 1.84
N ALA A 286 -30.89 3.06 1.02
CA ALA A 286 -31.08 2.56 -0.34
C ALA A 286 -31.75 1.18 -0.35
N ALA A 287 -31.29 0.24 0.48
CA ALA A 287 -31.92 -1.09 0.61
C ALA A 287 -33.37 -0.99 1.12
N ALA A 288 -33.64 -0.21 2.17
CA ALA A 288 -34.99 -0.02 2.68
C ALA A 288 -35.91 0.71 1.68
N SER A 289 -35.36 1.50 0.76
CA SER A 289 -36.11 2.09 -0.35
C SER A 289 -36.56 1.02 -1.34
N GLU A 290 -35.67 0.10 -1.69
CA GLU A 290 -35.96 -0.98 -2.63
C GLU A 290 -37.06 -1.88 -2.05
N ASP A 291 -36.95 -2.27 -0.78
CA ASP A 291 -37.97 -3.06 -0.09
C ASP A 291 -39.32 -2.33 -0.02
N ALA A 292 -39.33 -1.05 0.40
CA ALA A 292 -40.57 -0.28 0.52
C ALA A 292 -41.24 -0.01 -0.84
N ALA A 293 -40.47 0.05 -1.93
CA ALA A 293 -41.02 0.20 -3.27
C ALA A 293 -41.78 -1.05 -3.74
N MET A 294 -41.54 -2.22 -3.14
CA MET A 294 -42.23 -3.46 -3.48
C MET A 294 -43.58 -3.62 -2.76
N ASP A 295 -43.75 -3.04 -1.56
CA ASP A 295 -44.88 -3.34 -0.66
C ASP A 295 -45.93 -2.21 -0.50
N MET A 296 -45.69 -1.00 -1.02
CA MET A 296 -46.53 0.18 -0.67
C MET A 296 -47.56 0.60 -1.73
N ASP A 297 -48.76 0.97 -1.25
CA ASP A 297 -49.84 1.59 -2.03
C ASP A 297 -49.44 2.99 -2.54
N ILE A 298 -49.97 3.40 -3.71
CA ILE A 298 -49.50 4.52 -4.54
C ILE A 298 -49.46 5.87 -3.77
N ILE A 299 -50.43 6.10 -2.88
CA ILE A 299 -50.53 7.36 -2.12
C ILE A 299 -49.52 7.39 -0.97
N ALA A 300 -49.33 6.25 -0.28
CA ALA A 300 -48.34 6.12 0.78
C ALA A 300 -46.91 6.23 0.21
N ALA A 301 -46.71 5.72 -1.02
CA ALA A 301 -45.45 5.82 -1.74
C ALA A 301 -44.99 7.28 -1.92
N GLY A 302 -45.88 8.22 -2.23
CA GLY A 302 -45.51 9.63 -2.45
C GLY A 302 -44.98 10.37 -1.21
N VAL A 303 -45.53 10.10 -0.02
CA VAL A 303 -45.05 10.69 1.24
C VAL A 303 -43.75 10.03 1.67
N TYR A 304 -43.67 8.71 1.56
CA TYR A 304 -42.47 7.94 1.90
C TYR A 304 -41.30 8.31 1.00
N HIS A 305 -41.51 8.42 -0.31
CA HIS A 305 -40.49 8.81 -1.28
C HIS A 305 -39.87 10.18 -0.96
N ARG A 306 -40.67 11.20 -0.62
CA ARG A 306 -40.14 12.51 -0.22
C ARG A 306 -39.32 12.46 1.06
N ARG A 307 -39.69 11.60 2.01
CA ARG A 307 -38.95 11.42 3.28
C ARG A 307 -37.62 10.72 3.03
N LEU A 308 -37.65 9.67 2.23
CA LEU A 308 -36.49 8.92 1.80
C LEU A 308 -35.48 9.81 1.06
N GLN A 309 -35.92 10.60 0.08
CA GLN A 309 -35.05 11.56 -0.62
C GLN A 309 -34.36 12.55 0.35
N ARG A 310 -35.06 13.01 1.39
CA ARG A 310 -34.44 13.87 2.42
C ARG A 310 -33.40 13.13 3.24
N TRP A 311 -33.64 11.86 3.56
CA TRP A 311 -32.71 11.01 4.28
C TRP A 311 -31.47 10.69 3.44
N GLU A 312 -31.63 10.31 2.18
CA GLU A 312 -30.54 10.11 1.22
C GLU A 312 -29.69 11.37 1.11
N LYS A 313 -30.32 12.54 0.89
CA LYS A 313 -29.60 13.82 0.79
C LYS A 313 -28.86 14.18 2.08
N ARG A 314 -29.43 13.84 3.25
CA ARG A 314 -28.76 14.05 4.55
C ARG A 314 -27.58 13.08 4.73
N ALA A 315 -27.76 11.81 4.38
CA ALA A 315 -26.70 10.80 4.42
C ALA A 315 -25.55 11.18 3.48
N GLN A 316 -25.84 11.52 2.23
CA GLN A 316 -24.85 12.02 1.25
C GLN A 316 -24.09 13.24 1.77
N ARG A 317 -24.76 14.22 2.38
CA ARG A 317 -24.11 15.38 3.00
C ARG A 317 -23.19 15.00 4.16
N GLN A 318 -23.61 14.04 4.99
CA GLN A 318 -22.79 13.53 6.09
C GLN A 318 -21.56 12.76 5.57
N THR A 319 -21.75 11.89 4.57
CA THR A 319 -20.67 11.17 3.88
C THR A 319 -19.69 12.17 3.26
N ALA A 320 -20.17 13.16 2.50
CA ALA A 320 -19.33 14.19 1.87
C ALA A 320 -18.55 15.02 2.91
N ALA A 321 -19.19 15.42 4.02
CA ALA A 321 -18.52 16.15 5.08
C ALA A 321 -17.45 15.31 5.80
N ALA A 322 -17.71 14.02 6.01
CA ALA A 322 -16.76 13.09 6.60
C ALA A 322 -15.57 12.83 5.66
N MET A 323 -15.83 12.61 4.38
CA MET A 323 -14.80 12.51 3.34
C MET A 323 -13.94 13.78 3.27
N GLN A 324 -14.54 14.97 3.39
CA GLN A 324 -13.79 16.23 3.40
C GLN A 324 -12.93 16.41 4.66
N ARG A 325 -13.32 15.83 5.80
CA ARG A 325 -12.44 15.78 6.99
C ARG A 325 -11.29 14.79 6.75
N MET A 326 -11.57 13.64 6.18
CA MET A 326 -10.58 12.62 5.86
C MET A 326 -9.55 13.12 4.85
N LYS A 327 -9.97 13.79 3.76
CA LYS A 327 -9.08 14.47 2.80
C LYS A 327 -8.17 15.54 3.40
N ARG A 328 -8.57 16.14 4.54
CA ARG A 328 -7.70 17.10 5.25
C ARG A 328 -6.67 16.40 6.13
N ALA A 329 -7.01 15.21 6.63
CA ALA A 329 -6.09 14.37 7.40
C ALA A 329 -5.09 13.62 6.50
N LEU A 330 -5.52 13.27 5.28
CA LEU A 330 -4.76 12.57 4.24
C LEU A 330 -4.40 13.56 3.14
N ASP A 331 -3.19 14.11 3.21
CA ASP A 331 -2.76 15.12 2.25
C ASP A 331 -1.45 14.70 1.58
N VAL A 332 -1.55 14.06 0.41
CA VAL A 332 -0.39 13.63 -0.38
C VAL A 332 0.51 14.78 -0.86
N ARG A 333 0.05 16.04 -0.81
CA ARG A 333 0.92 17.21 -1.07
C ARG A 333 2.02 17.37 -0.02
N LYS A 334 1.81 16.78 1.16
CA LYS A 334 2.79 16.79 2.26
C LYS A 334 3.72 15.58 2.20
N ALA A 335 3.56 14.71 1.20
CA ALA A 335 4.42 13.57 1.02
C ALA A 335 5.87 14.01 0.78
N LYS A 336 6.82 13.31 1.40
CA LYS A 336 8.23 13.63 1.35
C LYS A 336 9.00 12.56 0.59
N CYS A 337 10.03 12.98 -0.11
CA CYS A 337 11.08 12.12 -0.63
C CYS A 337 12.40 12.43 0.09
N SER A 338 13.26 11.42 0.25
CA SER A 338 14.60 11.61 0.81
C SER A 338 15.51 12.38 -0.14
N SER A 339 15.30 12.23 -1.45
CA SER A 339 15.99 12.94 -2.54
C SER A 339 15.09 14.07 -3.04
N PRO A 340 15.52 15.35 -2.94
CA PRO A 340 14.79 16.48 -3.53
C PRO A 340 14.61 16.34 -5.04
N GLU A 341 15.61 15.81 -5.73
CA GLU A 341 15.62 15.60 -7.17
C GLU A 341 14.55 14.59 -7.58
N ASP A 342 14.52 13.42 -6.92
CA ASP A 342 13.48 12.41 -7.13
C ASP A 342 12.10 12.99 -6.83
N GLY A 343 12.00 13.79 -5.76
CA GLY A 343 10.75 14.41 -5.37
C GLY A 343 10.21 15.37 -6.43
N ALA A 344 11.07 16.18 -7.03
CA ALA A 344 10.70 17.06 -8.13
C ALA A 344 10.28 16.26 -9.38
N ALA A 345 11.03 15.20 -9.72
CA ALA A 345 10.70 14.34 -10.87
C ALA A 345 9.35 13.64 -10.70
N ILE A 346 9.09 13.06 -9.53
CA ILE A 346 7.82 12.41 -9.20
C ILE A 346 6.66 13.40 -9.24
N LEU A 347 6.81 14.58 -8.64
CA LEU A 347 5.75 15.59 -8.65
C LEU A 347 5.49 16.11 -10.07
N GLY A 348 6.51 16.16 -10.93
CA GLY A 348 6.36 16.46 -12.35
C GLY A 348 5.51 15.43 -13.10
N GLU A 349 5.69 14.14 -12.80
CA GLU A 349 4.89 13.04 -13.39
C GLU A 349 3.46 13.00 -12.86
N ILE A 350 3.27 13.20 -11.54
CA ILE A 350 1.93 13.28 -10.93
C ILE A 350 1.16 14.51 -11.46
N GLY A 351 1.86 15.62 -11.70
CA GLY A 351 1.29 16.83 -12.25
C GLY A 351 0.12 17.37 -11.43
N HIS A 352 -1.05 17.48 -12.07
CA HIS A 352 -2.27 18.04 -11.46
C HIS A 352 -3.15 17.00 -10.76
N ASP A 353 -2.78 15.72 -10.79
CA ASP A 353 -3.64 14.61 -10.32
C ASP A 353 -3.62 14.40 -8.80
N VAL A 354 -2.87 15.23 -8.08
CA VAL A 354 -2.71 15.18 -6.62
C VAL A 354 -4.05 15.09 -5.87
N GLU A 355 -5.03 15.90 -6.25
CA GLU A 355 -6.36 15.90 -5.61
C GLU A 355 -7.15 14.63 -5.91
N GLU A 356 -6.97 14.08 -7.11
CA GLU A 356 -7.59 12.82 -7.50
C GLU A 356 -6.96 11.63 -6.77
N ILE A 357 -5.65 11.64 -6.56
CA ILE A 357 -4.95 10.63 -5.77
C ILE A 357 -5.42 10.67 -4.31
N ASN A 358 -5.49 11.86 -3.71
CA ASN A 358 -6.06 12.04 -2.37
C ASN A 358 -7.48 11.46 -2.28
N ALA A 359 -8.34 11.77 -3.25
CA ALA A 359 -9.71 11.27 -3.30
C ALA A 359 -9.77 9.75 -3.45
N MET A 360 -8.91 9.18 -4.30
CA MET A 360 -8.81 7.74 -4.53
C MET A 360 -8.36 6.99 -3.27
N LEU A 361 -7.28 7.43 -2.61
CA LEU A 361 -6.84 6.84 -1.33
C LEU A 361 -7.93 6.92 -0.26
N CYS A 362 -8.65 8.05 -0.20
CA CYS A 362 -9.78 8.18 0.71
C CYS A 362 -10.88 7.15 0.42
N SER A 363 -11.19 6.92 -0.86
CA SER A 363 -12.19 5.93 -1.26
C SER A 363 -11.76 4.51 -0.89
N LEU A 364 -10.49 4.16 -1.09
CA LEU A 364 -9.94 2.84 -0.77
C LEU A 364 -10.01 2.54 0.73
N ILE A 365 -9.59 3.50 1.57
CA ILE A 365 -9.68 3.37 3.04
C ILE A 365 -11.14 3.16 3.47
N LEU A 366 -12.07 3.94 2.91
CA LEU A 366 -13.49 3.81 3.24
C LEU A 366 -14.04 2.43 2.80
N GLN A 367 -13.66 1.95 1.63
CA GLN A 367 -14.08 0.66 1.09
C GLN A 367 -13.60 -0.51 1.95
N ASP A 368 -12.30 -0.55 2.30
CA ASP A 368 -11.75 -1.56 3.22
C ASP A 368 -12.53 -1.58 4.55
N GLN A 369 -12.81 -0.41 5.11
CA GLN A 369 -13.55 -0.32 6.38
C GLN A 369 -15.02 -0.71 6.32
N LEU A 370 -15.64 -0.57 5.15
CA LEU A 370 -16.98 -1.07 4.93
C LEU A 370 -16.99 -2.59 4.83
N GLN A 371 -15.95 -3.19 4.23
CA GLN A 371 -15.84 -4.65 4.06
C GLN A 371 -15.53 -5.39 5.38
N ARG A 372 -14.77 -4.78 6.29
CA ARG A 372 -14.37 -5.44 7.57
C ARG A 372 -15.49 -5.59 8.58
N VAL A 373 -16.54 -4.80 8.46
CA VAL A 373 -17.64 -4.91 9.41
C VAL A 373 -18.73 -5.75 8.77
N PRO A 374 -19.16 -6.83 9.45
CA PRO A 374 -20.19 -7.70 8.93
C PRO A 374 -21.44 -6.90 8.56
N SER A 375 -22.06 -7.27 7.45
CA SER A 375 -23.31 -6.68 7.00
C SER A 375 -24.36 -6.80 8.11
N PRO A 376 -25.15 -5.74 8.37
CA PRO A 376 -26.37 -5.81 9.18
C PRO A 376 -27.19 -7.06 8.81
N GLY A 377 -27.31 -8.03 9.72
CA GLY A 377 -28.07 -9.26 9.49
C GLY A 377 -27.26 -10.56 9.37
N ALA A 378 -25.94 -10.50 9.16
CA ALA A 378 -25.12 -11.73 9.16
C ALA A 378 -25.07 -12.41 10.55
N SER A 379 -25.32 -11.68 11.63
CA SER A 379 -25.40 -12.19 13.01
C SER A 379 -26.81 -12.54 13.48
N GLY A 380 -27.84 -12.40 12.63
CA GLY A 380 -29.24 -12.53 13.06
C GLY A 380 -29.77 -11.35 13.90
N ASP A 381 -28.90 -10.41 14.31
CA ASP A 381 -29.34 -9.15 14.91
C ASP A 381 -29.90 -8.24 13.81
N ARG A 382 -31.23 -8.08 13.81
CA ARG A 382 -31.86 -6.96 13.12
C ARG A 382 -31.24 -5.70 13.70
N VAL A 383 -30.46 -4.98 12.88
CA VAL A 383 -30.00 -3.65 13.25
C VAL A 383 -31.25 -2.83 13.54
N LYS A 384 -31.51 -2.59 14.83
CA LYS A 384 -32.55 -1.67 15.25
C LYS A 384 -32.16 -0.31 14.71
N LEU A 385 -32.77 0.00 13.60
CA LEU A 385 -32.74 1.26 12.92
C LEU A 385 -33.54 2.25 13.79
N THR A 386 -32.96 2.63 14.95
CA THR A 386 -33.52 3.63 15.85
C THR A 386 -33.29 5.00 15.22
N TRP A 387 -34.15 5.37 14.28
CA TRP A 387 -34.01 6.59 13.47
C TRP A 387 -34.61 7.84 14.14
N TYR A 388 -35.30 7.70 15.27
CA TYR A 388 -35.98 8.80 15.97
C TYR A 388 -35.65 8.83 17.47
N PRO A 389 -35.32 10.01 18.04
CA PRO A 389 -35.75 10.32 19.40
C PRO A 389 -37.29 10.22 19.41
N GLY A 390 -37.82 9.12 19.94
CA GLY A 390 -39.26 8.84 19.96
C GLY A 390 -39.74 7.65 19.11
N GLN A 391 -38.87 6.89 18.44
CA GLN A 391 -39.31 5.65 17.75
C GLN A 391 -39.86 4.62 18.73
N ASP A 392 -39.28 4.57 19.93
CA ASP A 392 -39.77 3.75 21.05
C ASP A 392 -41.20 4.11 21.47
N MET A 393 -41.66 5.34 21.22
CA MET A 393 -43.06 5.70 21.48
C MET A 393 -44.01 5.13 20.43
N ILE A 394 -43.60 5.05 19.16
CA ILE A 394 -44.46 4.52 18.09
C ILE A 394 -44.48 2.99 18.13
N GLU A 395 -43.31 2.35 18.32
CA GLU A 395 -43.21 0.90 18.51
C GLU A 395 -43.83 0.47 19.85
N GLY A 396 -43.72 1.29 20.91
CA GLY A 396 -44.44 1.09 22.17
C GLY A 396 -45.96 1.25 22.06
N LEU A 397 -46.45 2.09 21.13
CA LEU A 397 -47.89 2.18 20.82
C LEU A 397 -48.38 0.95 20.04
N ALA A 398 -47.59 0.41 19.11
CA ALA A 398 -47.94 -0.82 18.40
C ALA A 398 -48.03 -2.04 19.34
N VAL A 399 -47.13 -2.13 20.33
CA VAL A 399 -47.19 -3.17 21.38
C VAL A 399 -48.33 -2.93 22.38
N MET A 400 -48.71 -1.67 22.66
CA MET A 400 -49.85 -1.37 23.54
C MET A 400 -51.22 -1.56 22.88
N PHE A 401 -51.32 -1.53 21.55
CA PHE A 401 -52.59 -1.69 20.84
C PHE A 401 -52.85 -3.08 20.23
N GLY A 402 -51.96 -4.05 20.46
CA GLY A 402 -52.25 -5.47 20.21
C GLY A 402 -52.66 -5.78 18.77
N CYS A 403 -51.89 -5.31 17.79
CA CYS A 403 -51.91 -5.83 16.42
C CYS A 403 -50.79 -6.83 16.21
#